data_AF-A0A931EAB4-F1
#
_entry.id   AF-A0A931EAB4-F1
#
_cell.length_a   1.000
_cell.length_b   1.000
_cell.length_c   1.000
_cell.angle_alpha   90.00
_cell.angle_beta   90.00
_cell.angle_gamma   90.00
#
_symmetry.space_group_name_H-M   'P 1'
#
loop_
_entity.id
_entity.type
_entity.pdbx_description
1 polymer ?
#
loop_
_entity_poly.entity_id
_entity_poly.type
_entity_poly.pdbx_seq_one_letter_code
_entity_poly.pdbx_strand_id
1 'polypeptide(L)'
;MLKQVVASFMLVIFMMQTFSNAVIVADYYLNTTVFAANCENKDKPQLHCNGHCQMVKKIDSEGKKDQSNPDRKAENKLEVISSKNFYPSVTIVSQESLQQFAVYNEGKPIHRSSAIFHPPCIG
;
A
#
# COMPACT_ATOMS: atom_id res chain seq x y z
N MET A 1 13.39 42.10 -11.77
CA MET A 1 11.95 42.31 -11.52
C MET A 1 11.09 41.47 -12.47
N LEU A 2 10.97 41.77 -13.77
CA LEU A 2 10.10 41.02 -14.69
C LEU A 2 10.35 39.50 -14.71
N LYS A 3 11.62 39.08 -14.74
CA LYS A 3 12.01 37.66 -14.73
C LYS A 3 11.57 36.89 -13.46
N GLN A 4 11.56 37.57 -12.31
CA GLN A 4 11.11 36.98 -11.04
C GLN A 4 9.58 36.92 -10.96
N VAL A 5 8.87 37.91 -11.51
CA VAL A 5 7.41 37.90 -11.60
C VAL A 5 6.94 36.77 -12.52
N VAL A 6 7.57 36.61 -13.69
CA VAL A 6 7.26 35.52 -14.62
C VAL A 6 7.53 34.15 -13.98
N ALA A 7 8.67 33.99 -13.30
CA ALA A 7 8.99 32.75 -12.59
C ALA A 7 7.97 32.44 -11.48
N SER A 8 7.60 33.45 -10.68
CA SER A 8 6.59 33.29 -9.63
C SER A 8 5.23 32.91 -10.20
N PHE A 9 4.84 33.52 -11.31
CA PHE A 9 3.58 33.23 -12.00
C PHE A 9 3.53 31.78 -12.53
N MET A 10 4.59 31.30 -13.18
CA MET A 10 4.66 29.89 -13.62
C MET A 10 4.57 28.92 -12.45
N LEU A 11 5.21 29.23 -11.32
CA LEU A 11 5.19 28.38 -10.13
C LEU A 11 3.79 28.29 -9.52
N VAL A 12 3.05 29.40 -9.48
CA VAL A 12 1.65 29.42 -9.02
C VAL A 12 0.75 28.59 -9.94
N ILE A 13 0.88 28.73 -11.26
CA ILE A 13 0.11 27.93 -12.23
C ILE A 13 0.39 26.42 -12.06
N PHE A 14 1.66 26.05 -11.92
CA PHE A 14 2.05 24.65 -11.72
C PHE A 14 1.48 24.08 -10.41
N MET A 15 1.54 24.85 -9.33
CA MET A 15 0.90 24.46 -8.06
C MET A 15 -0.61 24.27 -8.24
N MET A 16 -1.30 25.20 -8.89
CA MET A 16 -2.74 25.08 -9.16
C MET A 16 -3.11 23.80 -9.91
N GLN A 17 -2.27 23.35 -10.85
CA GLN A 17 -2.49 22.09 -11.58
C GLN A 17 -2.49 20.87 -10.65
N THR A 18 -1.77 20.90 -9.53
CA THR A 18 -1.70 19.78 -8.57
C THR A 18 -2.99 19.67 -7.73
N PHE A 19 -3.77 20.76 -7.63
CA PHE A 19 -4.96 20.84 -6.80
C PHE A 19 -6.28 20.63 -7.58
N SER A 20 -6.26 20.10 -8.81
CA SER A 20 -7.48 19.84 -9.61
C SER A 20 -8.56 19.07 -8.84
N ASN A 21 -8.16 17.98 -8.16
CA ASN A 21 -9.06 17.18 -7.33
C ASN A 21 -9.63 17.98 -6.14
N ALA A 22 -8.83 18.88 -5.55
CA ALA A 22 -9.29 19.72 -4.44
C ALA A 22 -10.36 20.72 -4.89
N VAL A 23 -10.27 21.23 -6.13
CA VAL A 23 -11.29 22.09 -6.73
C VAL A 23 -12.62 21.33 -6.88
N ILE A 24 -12.59 20.06 -7.32
CA ILE A 24 -13.81 19.24 -7.43
C ILE A 24 -14.47 19.02 -6.06
N VAL A 25 -13.66 18.73 -5.03
CA VAL A 25 -14.16 18.55 -3.66
C VAL A 25 -14.76 19.87 -3.13
N ALA A 26 -14.09 21.00 -3.36
CA ALA A 26 -14.61 22.31 -2.97
C ALA A 26 -15.94 22.62 -3.68
N ASP A 27 -16.05 22.38 -4.99
CA ASP A 27 -17.30 22.55 -5.75
C ASP A 27 -18.44 21.68 -5.18
N TYR A 28 -18.15 20.45 -4.75
CA TYR A 28 -19.14 19.60 -4.10
C TYR A 28 -19.65 20.19 -2.79
N TYR A 29 -18.79 20.76 -1.95
CA TYR A 29 -19.21 21.37 -0.68
C TYR A 29 -19.97 22.69 -0.88
N LEU A 30 -19.61 23.47 -1.91
CA LEU A 30 -20.32 24.71 -2.24
C LEU A 30 -21.68 24.44 -2.89
N ASN A 31 -21.78 23.40 -3.72
CA ASN A 31 -22.95 23.12 -4.56
C ASN A 31 -23.54 21.71 -4.32
N THR A 32 -23.58 21.24 -3.07
CA THR A 32 -23.98 19.84 -2.75
C THR A 32 -25.37 19.47 -3.31
N THR A 33 -26.29 20.44 -3.40
CA THR A 33 -27.65 20.23 -3.95
C THR A 33 -27.64 19.78 -5.40
N VAL A 34 -26.73 20.30 -6.23
CA VAL A 34 -26.59 19.93 -7.64
C VAL A 34 -26.07 18.50 -7.77
N PHE A 35 -25.11 18.12 -6.93
CA PHE A 35 -24.57 16.76 -6.91
C PHE A 35 -25.61 15.76 -6.37
N ALA A 36 -26.37 16.14 -5.34
CA ALA A 36 -27.47 15.33 -4.81
C ALA A 36 -28.60 15.15 -5.82
N ALA A 37 -28.92 16.18 -6.62
CA ALA A 37 -29.91 16.11 -7.68
C ALA A 37 -29.54 15.07 -8.76
N ASN A 38 -28.25 14.92 -9.05
CA ASN A 38 -27.73 13.94 -10.02
C ASN A 38 -27.26 12.62 -9.36
N CYS A 39 -27.60 12.37 -8.09
CA CYS A 39 -27.20 11.16 -7.38
C CYS A 39 -27.83 9.92 -8.04
N GLU A 40 -27.03 8.88 -8.26
CA GLU A 40 -27.48 7.58 -8.82
C GLU A 40 -28.06 6.67 -7.71
N ASN A 41 -27.66 6.88 -6.46
CA ASN A 41 -28.06 6.05 -5.30
C ASN A 41 -29.32 6.57 -4.59
N LYS A 42 -30.25 7.24 -5.30
CA LYS A 42 -31.48 7.78 -4.69
C LYS A 42 -32.37 6.67 -4.11
N ASP A 43 -32.31 5.48 -4.70
CA ASP A 43 -33.10 4.31 -4.30
C ASP A 43 -32.55 3.61 -3.03
N LYS A 44 -31.43 4.10 -2.48
CA LYS A 44 -30.77 3.53 -1.29
C LYS A 44 -30.51 4.62 -0.23
N PRO A 45 -31.56 5.17 0.40
CA PRO A 45 -31.43 6.26 1.38
C PRO A 45 -30.54 5.88 2.57
N GLN A 46 -30.43 4.60 2.92
CA GLN A 46 -29.56 4.10 3.99
C GLN A 46 -28.06 4.43 3.78
N LEU A 47 -27.64 4.67 2.54
CA LEU A 47 -26.24 4.98 2.21
C LEU A 47 -25.87 6.44 2.45
N HIS A 48 -26.82 7.34 2.70
CA HIS A 48 -26.58 8.77 2.94
C HIS A 48 -25.64 9.40 1.89
N CYS A 49 -25.76 9.00 0.62
CA CYS A 49 -24.80 9.33 -0.44
C CYS A 49 -24.73 10.84 -0.73
N ASN A 50 -25.86 11.55 -0.75
CA ASN A 50 -25.94 13.00 -0.97
C ASN A 50 -25.18 13.53 -2.21
N GLY A 51 -25.02 12.71 -3.25
CA GLY A 51 -24.29 13.10 -4.46
C GLY A 51 -22.78 12.81 -4.43
N HIS A 52 -22.26 12.20 -3.36
CA HIS A 52 -20.86 11.77 -3.25
C HIS A 52 -20.42 10.86 -4.40
N CYS A 53 -21.34 10.02 -4.93
CA CYS A 53 -21.07 9.18 -6.10
C CYS A 53 -20.67 10.00 -7.34
N GLN A 54 -21.29 11.16 -7.55
CA GLN A 54 -20.97 12.02 -8.69
C GLN A 54 -19.64 12.75 -8.50
N MET A 55 -19.31 13.16 -7.27
CA MET A 55 -18.02 13.77 -6.95
C MET A 55 -16.87 12.80 -7.25
N VAL A 56 -16.96 11.57 -6.74
CA VAL A 56 -15.94 10.52 -6.98
C VAL A 56 -15.82 10.21 -8.47
N LYS A 57 -16.95 10.10 -9.18
CA LYS A 57 -16.97 9.85 -10.63
C LYS A 57 -16.26 10.95 -11.43
N LYS A 58 -16.38 12.22 -11.04
CA LYS A 58 -15.65 13.34 -11.66
C LYS A 58 -14.14 13.22 -11.42
N ILE A 59 -13.72 12.98 -10.17
CA ILE A 59 -12.31 12.79 -9.78
C ILE A 59 -11.68 11.64 -10.59
N ASP A 60 -12.34 10.49 -10.66
CA ASP A 60 -11.87 9.33 -11.42
C ASP A 60 -11.78 9.61 -12.93
N SER A 61 -12.71 10.41 -13.45
CA SER A 61 -12.73 10.77 -14.87
C SER A 61 -11.56 11.71 -15.22
N GLU A 62 -11.17 12.60 -14.32
CA GLU A 62 -9.98 13.43 -14.48
C GLU A 62 -8.69 12.61 -14.38
N GLY A 63 -8.59 11.71 -13.39
CA GLY A 63 -7.43 10.83 -13.27
C GLY A 63 -7.22 9.90 -14.48
N LYS A 64 -8.32 9.41 -15.10
CA LYS A 64 -8.24 8.61 -16.33
C LYS A 64 -7.81 9.42 -17.56
N LYS A 65 -8.19 10.70 -17.65
CA LYS A 65 -7.71 11.60 -18.72
C LYS A 65 -6.20 11.79 -18.62
N ASP A 66 -5.66 11.92 -17.41
CA ASP A 66 -4.21 12.01 -17.20
C ASP A 66 -3.49 10.69 -17.56
N GLN A 67 -4.07 9.53 -17.28
CA GLN A 67 -3.50 8.23 -17.68
C GLN A 67 -3.58 7.93 -19.19
N SER A 68 -4.49 8.57 -19.93
CA SER A 68 -4.58 8.40 -21.38
C SER A 68 -3.48 9.16 -22.13
N ASN A 69 -2.74 10.04 -21.45
CA ASN A 69 -1.58 10.71 -22.04
C ASN A 69 -0.37 9.75 -21.98
N PRO A 70 0.15 9.25 -23.13
CA PRO A 70 1.25 8.30 -23.14
C PRO A 70 2.52 8.82 -22.46
N ASP A 71 2.77 10.15 -22.47
CA ASP A 71 3.91 10.76 -21.79
C ASP A 71 3.80 10.71 -20.26
N ARG A 72 2.58 10.79 -19.70
CA ARG A 72 2.35 10.78 -18.24
C ARG A 72 2.17 9.38 -17.66
N LYS A 73 1.98 8.38 -18.51
CA LYS A 73 1.89 6.96 -18.12
C LYS A 73 3.21 6.40 -17.61
N ALA A 74 4.34 7.02 -17.98
CA ALA A 74 5.66 6.65 -17.48
C ALA A 74 5.83 6.98 -15.98
N GLU A 75 5.21 8.06 -15.48
CA GLU A 75 5.37 8.53 -14.10
C GLU A 75 4.73 7.60 -13.05
N ASN A 76 3.68 6.86 -13.42
CA ASN A 76 2.98 5.94 -12.51
C ASN A 76 3.40 4.47 -12.66
N LYS A 77 4.37 4.18 -13.53
CA LYS A 77 4.95 2.85 -13.60
C LYS A 77 6.05 2.80 -12.54
N LEU A 78 5.90 1.93 -11.55
CA LEU A 78 7.01 1.50 -10.70
C LEU A 78 8.07 0.88 -11.62
N GLU A 79 8.96 1.69 -12.15
CA GLU A 79 10.16 1.20 -12.81
C GLU A 79 10.98 0.51 -11.74
N VAL A 80 10.98 -0.82 -11.78
CA VAL A 80 11.85 -1.64 -10.95
C VAL A 80 13.27 -1.28 -11.37
N ILE A 81 13.95 -0.44 -10.60
CA ILE A 81 15.38 -0.07 -10.77
C ILE A 81 16.27 -1.24 -10.33
N SER A 82 15.90 -2.49 -10.65
CA SER A 82 16.72 -3.66 -10.43
C SER A 82 17.38 -4.02 -11.74
N SER A 83 18.53 -3.40 -12.01
CA SER A 83 19.42 -3.91 -13.03
C SER A 83 19.93 -5.28 -12.57
N LYS A 84 20.01 -6.25 -13.48
CA LYS A 84 20.51 -7.61 -13.20
C LYS A 84 21.94 -7.67 -12.63
N ASN A 85 22.60 -6.51 -12.47
CA ASN A 85 24.00 -6.37 -12.10
C ASN A 85 24.20 -5.89 -10.65
N PHE A 86 23.14 -5.61 -9.88
CA PHE A 86 23.26 -5.18 -8.48
C PHE A 86 22.89 -6.31 -7.51
N TYR A 87 23.66 -7.40 -7.53
CA TYR A 87 23.63 -8.39 -6.46
C TYR A 87 25.02 -8.47 -5.83
N PRO A 88 25.17 -8.24 -4.51
CA PRO A 88 26.44 -8.46 -3.85
C PRO A 88 26.75 -9.96 -3.89
N SER A 89 27.88 -10.35 -4.50
CA SER A 89 28.36 -11.72 -4.39
C SER A 89 28.90 -11.94 -2.97
N VAL A 90 28.15 -12.68 -2.16
CA VAL A 90 28.60 -13.05 -0.81
C VAL A 90 29.48 -14.29 -0.93
N THR A 91 30.75 -14.16 -0.59
CA THR A 91 31.64 -15.32 -0.39
C THR A 91 31.41 -15.86 1.02
N ILE A 92 30.72 -16.99 1.12
CA ILE A 92 30.54 -17.69 2.38
C ILE A 92 31.82 -18.46 2.67
N VAL A 93 32.63 -17.96 3.61
CA VAL A 93 33.76 -18.71 4.14
C VAL A 93 33.21 -19.65 5.22
N SER A 94 33.02 -20.92 4.89
CA SER A 94 32.69 -21.94 5.88
C SER A 94 33.98 -22.40 6.57
N GLN A 95 34.12 -22.08 7.85
CA GLN A 95 35.17 -22.66 8.69
C GLN A 95 34.67 -24.02 9.20
N GLU A 96 35.28 -25.11 8.74
CA GLU A 96 35.07 -26.42 9.35
C GLU A 96 35.73 -26.41 10.74
N SER A 97 34.94 -26.12 11.78
CA SER A 97 35.37 -26.37 13.14
C SER A 97 35.19 -27.85 13.43
N LEU A 98 36.28 -28.58 13.67
CA LEU A 98 36.21 -29.89 14.32
C LEU A 98 35.72 -29.68 15.76
N GLN A 99 34.41 -29.70 15.97
CA GLN A 99 33.83 -29.72 17.30
C GLN A 99 34.07 -31.11 17.91
N GLN A 100 35.07 -31.20 18.76
CA GLN A 100 35.28 -32.36 19.61
C GLN A 100 34.21 -32.33 20.72
N PHE A 101 33.14 -33.11 20.54
CA PHE A 101 32.13 -33.26 21.59
C PHE A 101 32.63 -34.20 22.69
N ALA A 102 32.25 -33.91 23.94
CA ALA A 102 32.51 -34.82 25.05
C ALA A 102 31.74 -36.13 24.83
N VAL A 103 32.45 -37.26 24.88
CA VAL A 103 31.82 -38.58 24.80
C VAL A 103 31.06 -38.81 26.11
N TYR A 104 29.73 -38.78 26.03
CA TYR A 104 28.86 -39.10 27.16
C TYR A 104 28.74 -40.62 27.28
N ASN A 105 29.12 -41.17 28.44
CA ASN A 105 28.85 -42.58 28.75
C ASN A 105 27.39 -42.71 29.18
N GLU A 106 26.54 -43.19 28.27
CA GLU A 106 25.16 -43.53 28.59
C GLU A 106 25.14 -44.59 29.70
N GLY A 107 24.66 -44.20 30.87
CA GLY A 107 24.39 -45.13 31.97
C GLY A 107 23.37 -46.18 31.56
N LYS A 108 23.41 -47.36 32.18
CA LYS A 108 22.45 -48.43 31.86
C LYS A 108 21.03 -48.02 32.31
N PRO A 109 19.99 -48.30 31.51
CA PRO A 109 18.62 -47.99 31.91
C PRO A 109 18.24 -48.76 33.17
N ILE A 110 17.68 -48.03 34.14
CA ILE A 110 17.13 -48.61 35.37
C ILE A 110 15.64 -48.87 35.20
N HIS A 111 15.19 -50.04 35.64
CA HIS A 111 13.78 -50.45 35.55
C HIS A 111 12.91 -49.55 36.44
N ARG A 112 11.88 -48.93 35.86
CA ARG A 112 10.89 -48.11 36.58
C ARG A 112 9.52 -48.79 36.53
N SER A 113 8.78 -48.70 37.63
CA SER A 113 7.40 -49.22 37.68
C SER A 113 6.49 -48.39 36.76
N SER A 114 5.78 -49.05 35.85
CA SER A 114 4.81 -48.45 34.93
C SER A 114 3.46 -48.13 35.58
N ALA A 115 3.29 -48.46 36.87
CA ALA A 115 1.98 -48.43 37.53
C ALA A 115 1.38 -47.02 37.74
N ILE A 116 2.15 -45.96 37.53
CA ILE A 116 1.75 -44.59 37.91
C ILE A 116 0.98 -43.87 36.79
N PHE A 117 0.97 -44.39 35.56
CA PHE A 117 0.34 -43.68 34.43
C PHE A 117 -0.92 -44.40 33.93
N HIS A 118 -2.05 -44.13 34.58
CA HIS A 118 -3.37 -44.41 34.02
C HIS A 118 -4.11 -43.09 33.84
N PRO A 119 -4.37 -42.64 32.59
CA PRO A 119 -5.16 -41.44 32.36
C PRO A 119 -6.61 -41.67 32.85
N PRO A 120 -7.28 -40.64 33.40
CA PRO A 120 -8.64 -40.77 33.88
C PRO A 120 -9.62 -41.09 32.74
N CYS A 121 -10.40 -42.16 32.89
CA CYS A 121 -11.53 -42.46 32.03
C CYS A 121 -12.71 -41.54 32.40
N ILE A 122 -13.06 -40.61 31.52
CA ILE A 122 -14.24 -39.76 31.68
C ILE A 122 -15.47 -40.58 31.29
N GLY A 123 -16.37 -40.79 32.25
CA GLY A 123 -17.74 -41.25 32.05
C GLY A 123 -18.73 -40.11 32.26
#